data_AF-X1BZI0-F1
#
_entry.id   AF-X1BZI0-F1
#
_cell.length_a   1.000
_cell.length_b   1.000
_cell.length_c   1.000
_cell.angle_alpha   90.00
_cell.angle_beta   90.00
_cell.angle_gamma   90.00
#
_symmetry.space_group_name_H-M   'P 1'
#
loop_
_entity.id
_entity.type
_entity.pdbx_description
1 polymer ?
#
loop_
_entity_poly.entity_id
_entity_poly.type
_entity_poly.pdbx_seq_one_letter_code
_entity_poly.pdbx_strand_id
1 'polypeptide(L)'
;MSETMAKNDLKTLPYKVKDISLADWGRKEIILAEAEMPGLMALREEYKDTKPLKGARIAGCLHMTIQTAVLIETLRELGAEVTWSSCNIFSTQDHAAAAIAVQKFPVYAWKGETLEEFDWCIEQTLFFGDDKKPLNMILDDGGDLTNMVFDKYPELAKDIRGLSEETTTGLVLVGGEISTDAYIEVPDVVRSTVKKIGYTSAEYKFDSESCSVLNAIHAQSPDIAMGVDTGGAGDQGIMFGYACDQTPELMPMPIMYAHKLVMKLANIRKSYDGFMPYLRPDAKSQVTIEYDENKKPLELIQ
;
A
#
# COMPACT_ATOMS: atom_id res chain seq x y z
N MET A 1 0.55 -7.47 41.77
CA MET A 1 0.46 -6.16 41.07
C MET A 1 0.85 -6.46 39.64
N SER A 2 -0.13 -6.50 38.72
CA SER A 2 0.03 -7.08 37.39
C SER A 2 0.84 -6.17 36.45
N GLU A 3 1.54 -6.81 35.49
CA GLU A 3 2.32 -6.21 34.40
C GLU A 3 1.59 -5.12 33.58
N THR A 4 0.27 -5.02 33.75
CA THR A 4 -0.60 -4.03 33.10
C THR A 4 -0.26 -2.57 33.46
N MET A 5 0.38 -2.30 34.60
CA MET A 5 0.72 -0.92 35.00
C MET A 5 2.01 -0.39 34.34
N ALA A 6 2.87 -1.22 33.75
CA ALA A 6 4.17 -0.78 33.21
C ALA A 6 4.11 -0.21 31.78
N LYS A 7 3.01 -0.43 31.04
CA LYS A 7 2.87 -0.03 29.62
C LYS A 7 2.64 1.47 29.39
N ASN A 8 2.25 2.23 30.43
CA ASN A 8 1.94 3.67 30.31
C ASN A 8 3.14 4.61 30.50
N ASP A 9 4.32 4.07 30.83
CA ASP A 9 5.55 4.83 31.14
C ASP A 9 6.50 4.98 29.93
N LEU A 10 6.10 4.55 28.73
CA LEU A 10 6.83 4.88 27.50
C LEU A 10 6.90 6.40 27.33
N LYS A 11 8.13 6.93 27.37
CA LYS A 11 8.41 8.34 27.14
C LYS A 11 8.11 8.66 25.68
N THR A 12 6.94 9.22 25.42
CA THR A 12 6.52 9.65 24.08
C THR A 12 7.36 10.82 23.62
N LEU A 13 8.07 10.61 22.51
CA LEU A 13 8.74 11.69 21.79
C LEU A 13 7.78 12.28 20.76
N PRO A 14 7.89 13.56 20.39
CA PRO A 14 7.03 14.13 19.35
C PRO A 14 7.30 13.50 17.97
N TYR A 15 8.52 13.05 17.72
CA TYR A 15 8.98 12.26 16.57
C TYR A 15 10.39 11.72 16.86
N LYS A 16 10.88 10.77 16.07
CA LYS A 16 12.30 10.37 16.02
C LYS A 16 12.69 9.99 14.58
N VAL A 17 13.59 10.77 14.00
CA VAL A 17 14.14 10.57 12.64
C VAL A 17 15.65 10.73 12.67
N LYS A 18 16.34 10.31 11.62
CA LYS A 18 17.81 10.34 11.57
C LYS A 18 18.41 11.74 11.63
N ASP A 19 17.90 12.63 10.79
CA ASP A 19 18.43 13.98 10.61
C ASP A 19 17.31 14.90 10.12
N ILE A 20 16.86 15.80 10.99
CA ILE A 20 15.78 16.75 10.69
C ILE A 20 16.20 17.80 9.65
N SER A 21 17.50 18.01 9.43
CA SER A 21 18.00 19.00 8.45
C SER A 21 17.71 18.60 7.00
N LEU A 22 17.34 17.33 6.76
CA LEU A 22 16.96 16.82 5.44
C LEU A 22 15.54 17.23 5.00
N ALA A 23 14.77 17.89 5.87
CA ALA A 23 13.36 18.20 5.65
C ALA A 23 13.11 19.03 4.37
N ASP A 24 13.95 20.02 4.07
CA ASP A 24 13.80 20.86 2.88
C ASP A 24 13.99 20.06 1.58
N TRP A 25 14.89 19.06 1.59
CA TRP A 25 15.06 18.16 0.46
C TRP A 25 13.84 17.24 0.31
N GLY A 26 13.40 16.61 1.40
CA GLY A 26 12.19 15.77 1.38
C GLY A 26 10.96 16.53 0.93
N ARG A 27 10.78 17.80 1.33
CA ARG A 27 9.66 18.64 0.88
C ARG A 27 9.66 18.84 -0.64
N LYS A 28 10.82 19.07 -1.24
CA LYS A 28 10.94 19.22 -2.70
C LYS A 28 10.53 17.92 -3.41
N GLU A 29 10.96 16.77 -2.90
CA GLU A 29 10.59 15.49 -3.50
C GLU A 29 9.11 15.14 -3.29
N ILE A 30 8.51 15.48 -2.14
CA ILE A 30 7.07 15.32 -1.90
C ILE A 30 6.26 16.13 -2.93
N ILE A 31 6.62 17.39 -3.17
CA ILE A 31 5.95 18.23 -4.17
C ILE A 31 6.05 17.62 -5.57
N LEU A 32 7.20 17.05 -5.93
CA LEU A 32 7.35 16.34 -7.20
C LEU A 32 6.50 15.07 -7.25
N ALA A 33 6.43 14.31 -6.16
CA ALA A 33 5.63 13.09 -6.08
C ALA A 33 4.13 13.36 -6.12
N GLU A 34 3.64 14.49 -5.58
CA GLU A 34 2.23 14.89 -5.68
C GLU A 34 1.77 15.01 -7.15
N ALA A 35 2.64 15.50 -8.05
CA ALA A 35 2.35 15.55 -9.48
C ALA A 35 2.16 14.17 -10.12
N GLU A 36 2.83 13.14 -9.57
CA GLU A 36 2.79 11.75 -10.04
C GLU A 36 1.79 10.87 -9.26
N MET A 37 1.03 11.44 -8.31
CA MET A 37 0.04 10.73 -7.50
C MET A 37 -1.37 11.33 -7.65
N PRO A 38 -1.92 11.41 -8.88
CA PRO A 38 -3.16 12.13 -9.16
C PRO A 38 -4.37 11.56 -8.40
N GLY A 39 -4.38 10.27 -8.06
CA GLY A 39 -5.44 9.66 -7.26
C GLY A 39 -5.54 10.26 -5.86
N LEU A 40 -4.42 10.38 -5.14
CA LEU A 40 -4.42 11.00 -3.81
C LEU A 40 -4.73 12.50 -3.89
N MET A 41 -4.24 13.19 -4.91
CA MET A 41 -4.54 14.61 -5.10
C MET A 41 -6.02 14.86 -5.39
N ALA A 42 -6.64 14.00 -6.22
CA ALA A 42 -8.07 14.06 -6.48
C ALA A 42 -8.89 13.81 -5.21
N LEU A 43 -8.50 12.84 -4.38
CA LEU A 43 -9.16 12.58 -3.09
C LEU A 43 -9.08 13.78 -2.15
N ARG A 44 -7.90 14.42 -2.05
CA ARG A 44 -7.73 15.65 -1.27
C ARG A 44 -8.72 16.73 -1.74
N GLU A 45 -8.78 16.98 -3.04
CA GLU A 45 -9.66 18.01 -3.61
C GLU A 45 -11.15 17.69 -3.42
N GLU A 46 -11.57 16.45 -3.67
CA GLU A 46 -12.96 16.01 -3.56
C GLU A 46 -13.49 16.09 -2.12
N TYR A 47 -12.67 15.70 -1.14
CA TYR A 47 -13.09 15.54 0.24
C TYR A 47 -12.53 16.61 1.21
N LYS A 48 -11.89 17.67 0.70
CA LYS A 48 -11.30 18.74 1.53
C LYS A 48 -12.30 19.39 2.48
N ASP A 49 -13.56 19.52 2.08
CA ASP A 49 -14.59 20.22 2.87
C ASP A 49 -15.33 19.29 3.83
N THR A 50 -15.50 18.03 3.45
CA THR A 50 -16.26 17.04 4.23
C THR A 50 -15.43 16.40 5.33
N LYS A 51 -14.10 16.35 5.17
CA LYS A 51 -13.14 15.76 6.13
C LYS A 51 -13.62 14.39 6.65
N PRO A 52 -13.78 13.40 5.76
CA PRO A 52 -14.44 12.13 6.09
C PRO A 52 -13.71 11.32 7.17
N LEU A 53 -12.40 11.56 7.36
CA LEU A 53 -11.59 10.89 8.39
C LEU A 53 -11.55 11.65 9.71
N LYS A 54 -12.38 12.69 9.90
CA LYS A 54 -12.43 13.41 11.18
C LYS A 54 -12.74 12.47 12.35
N GLY A 55 -11.85 12.42 13.33
CA GLY A 55 -11.94 11.54 14.50
C GLY A 55 -11.27 10.17 14.32
N ALA A 56 -10.73 9.88 13.13
CA ALA A 56 -9.78 8.81 12.91
C ALA A 56 -8.46 9.10 13.62
N ARG A 57 -7.91 8.08 14.26
CA ARG A 57 -6.58 8.04 14.87
C ARG A 57 -5.86 6.83 14.27
N ILE A 58 -5.17 7.11 13.16
CA ILE A 58 -4.59 6.11 12.26
C ILE A 58 -3.13 5.90 12.64
N ALA A 59 -2.83 4.71 13.16
CA ALA A 59 -1.45 4.26 13.29
C ALA A 59 -1.04 3.58 11.98
N GLY A 60 0.01 4.09 11.35
CA GLY A 60 0.55 3.55 10.10
C GLY A 60 1.88 2.82 10.31
N CYS A 61 2.02 1.64 9.73
CA CYS A 61 3.27 0.87 9.69
C CYS A 61 3.55 0.40 8.26
N LEU A 62 4.07 1.32 7.44
CA LEU A 62 4.35 1.15 6.01
C LEU A 62 5.75 1.69 5.71
N HIS A 63 6.35 1.32 4.59
CA HIS A 63 7.62 1.90 4.14
C HIS A 63 7.60 3.44 4.21
N MET A 64 8.50 4.06 4.99
CA MET A 64 8.53 5.52 5.16
C MET A 64 9.27 6.19 3.99
N THR A 65 8.60 6.28 2.84
CA THR A 65 9.10 6.88 1.59
C THR A 65 8.43 8.23 1.29
N ILE A 66 8.88 8.89 0.22
CA ILE A 66 8.24 10.10 -0.32
C ILE A 66 6.78 9.83 -0.72
N GLN A 67 6.47 8.70 -1.33
CA GLN A 67 5.10 8.36 -1.72
C GLN A 67 4.20 8.16 -0.49
N THR A 68 4.73 7.51 0.56
CA THR A 68 4.03 7.36 1.83
C THR A 68 3.85 8.70 2.53
N ALA A 69 4.79 9.63 2.41
CA ALA A 69 4.62 10.99 2.91
C ALA A 69 3.41 11.70 2.26
N VAL A 70 3.19 11.52 0.95
CA VAL A 70 1.99 12.03 0.26
C VAL A 70 0.71 11.36 0.78
N LEU A 71 0.74 10.06 1.07
CA LEU A 71 -0.38 9.36 1.72
C LEU A 71 -0.67 9.91 3.12
N ILE A 72 0.34 10.07 3.97
CA ILE A 72 0.21 10.64 5.32
C ILE A 72 -0.45 12.02 5.28
N GLU A 73 0.04 12.91 4.40
CA GLU A 73 -0.50 14.25 4.25
C GLU A 73 -1.94 14.22 3.72
N THR A 74 -2.27 13.27 2.83
CA THR A 74 -3.65 13.05 2.34
C THR A 74 -4.57 12.66 3.49
N LEU A 75 -4.21 11.66 4.29
CA LEU A 75 -5.03 11.20 5.41
C LEU A 75 -5.31 12.35 6.41
N ARG A 76 -4.31 13.19 6.68
CA ARG A 76 -4.47 14.37 7.53
C ARG A 76 -5.37 15.42 6.89
N GLU A 77 -5.16 15.71 5.61
CA GLU A 77 -6.03 16.63 4.87
C GLU A 77 -7.48 16.15 4.85
N LEU A 78 -7.72 14.83 4.88
CA LEU A 78 -9.06 14.25 5.01
C LEU A 78 -9.59 14.23 6.45
N GLY A 79 -8.84 14.73 7.43
CA GLY A 79 -9.28 14.96 8.81
C GLY A 79 -8.74 13.98 9.85
N ALA A 80 -7.90 13.02 9.48
CA ALA A 80 -7.33 12.06 10.42
C ALA A 80 -6.24 12.68 11.31
N GLU A 81 -6.13 12.17 12.54
CA GLU A 81 -4.88 12.21 13.31
C GLU A 81 -4.05 10.99 12.91
N VAL A 82 -2.76 11.19 12.62
CA VAL A 82 -1.89 10.15 12.04
C VAL A 82 -0.56 10.09 12.80
N THR A 83 -0.11 8.88 13.11
CA THR A 83 1.24 8.58 13.61
C THR A 83 1.85 7.46 12.78
N TRP A 84 3.15 7.49 12.52
CA TRP A 84 3.77 6.56 11.54
C TRP A 84 5.08 5.93 12.01
N SER A 85 5.25 4.65 11.71
CA SER A 85 6.50 3.90 11.75
C SER A 85 6.77 3.24 10.40
N SER A 86 8.02 2.83 10.14
CA SER A 86 8.32 2.02 8.96
C SER A 86 8.01 0.54 9.20
N CYS A 87 7.62 -0.22 8.17
CA CYS A 87 7.52 -1.68 8.22
C CYS A 87 8.83 -2.44 7.87
N ASN A 88 9.92 -1.71 7.60
CA ASN A 88 11.21 -2.33 7.28
C ASN A 88 12.38 -1.42 7.62
N ILE A 89 13.33 -1.95 8.40
CA ILE A 89 14.52 -1.28 8.93
C ILE A 89 15.43 -0.60 7.89
N PHE A 90 15.32 -0.95 6.59
CA PHE A 90 16.16 -0.37 5.53
C PHE A 90 15.38 0.44 4.49
N SER A 91 14.06 0.48 4.58
CA SER A 91 13.21 1.06 3.55
C SER A 91 12.98 2.56 3.69
N THR A 92 13.17 3.10 4.90
CA THR A 92 12.99 4.52 5.17
C THR A 92 13.86 5.38 4.26
N GLN A 93 13.24 6.39 3.66
CA GLN A 93 13.93 7.51 3.04
C GLN A 93 14.04 8.62 4.11
N ASP A 94 15.25 8.81 4.65
CA ASP A 94 15.48 9.67 5.82
C ASP A 94 14.99 11.13 5.59
N HIS A 95 15.11 11.63 4.36
CA HIS A 95 14.61 12.95 3.98
C HIS A 95 13.09 13.03 3.91
N ALA A 96 12.39 11.94 3.51
CA ALA A 96 10.94 11.86 3.58
C ALA A 96 10.45 11.91 5.04
N ALA A 97 11.06 11.08 5.90
CA ALA A 97 10.75 11.07 7.33
C ALA A 97 10.98 12.45 7.98
N ALA A 98 12.08 13.13 7.65
CA ALA A 98 12.37 14.48 8.13
C ALA A 98 11.33 15.53 7.67
N ALA A 99 10.90 15.46 6.41
CA ALA A 99 9.92 16.39 5.84
C ALA A 99 8.51 16.24 6.43
N ILE A 100 8.16 15.04 6.91
CA ILE A 100 6.96 14.82 7.71
C ILE A 100 7.20 15.31 9.16
N ALA A 101 8.29 14.90 9.80
CA ALA A 101 8.59 15.25 11.19
C ALA A 101 8.63 16.77 11.46
N VAL A 102 9.19 17.58 10.54
CA VAL A 102 9.31 19.04 10.73
C VAL A 102 7.95 19.75 10.84
N GLN A 103 6.89 19.15 10.29
CA GLN A 103 5.52 19.64 10.41
C GLN A 103 4.86 19.25 11.74
N LYS A 104 5.64 18.71 12.68
CA LYS A 104 5.21 18.19 13.99
C LYS A 104 4.28 16.99 13.88
N PHE A 105 4.44 16.19 12.83
CA PHE A 105 3.79 14.90 12.73
C PHE A 105 4.61 13.83 13.47
N PRO A 106 3.96 12.97 14.26
CA PRO A 106 4.64 11.85 14.91
C PRO A 106 5.08 10.81 13.87
N VAL A 107 6.38 10.81 13.58
CA VAL A 107 7.04 9.80 12.75
C VAL A 107 8.23 9.25 13.51
N TYR A 108 8.33 7.92 13.55
CA TYR A 108 9.39 7.17 14.20
C TYR A 108 9.97 6.22 13.17
N ALA A 109 10.92 6.72 12.38
CA ALA A 109 11.50 5.95 11.29
C ALA A 109 12.84 6.54 10.85
N TRP A 110 13.84 5.70 10.61
CA TRP A 110 15.08 6.02 9.91
C TRP A 110 15.67 4.79 9.22
N LYS A 111 16.52 5.04 8.23
CA LYS A 111 17.22 3.97 7.53
C LYS A 111 18.34 3.40 8.38
N GLY A 112 18.29 2.09 8.59
CA GLY A 112 19.28 1.33 9.37
C GLY A 112 18.93 1.21 10.84
N GLU A 113 17.64 1.21 11.20
CA GLU A 113 17.16 0.82 12.54
C GLU A 113 17.68 -0.57 12.94
N THR A 114 17.95 -0.75 14.24
CA THR A 114 18.03 -2.09 14.83
C THR A 114 16.62 -2.68 15.00
N LEU A 115 16.51 -4.00 15.20
CA LEU A 115 15.21 -4.64 15.44
C LEU A 115 14.54 -4.16 16.74
N GLU A 116 15.33 -3.81 17.76
CA GLU A 116 14.78 -3.24 19.01
C GLU A 116 14.21 -1.83 18.77
N GLU A 117 14.89 -1.03 17.94
CA GLU A 117 14.43 0.30 17.57
C GLU A 117 13.19 0.25 16.67
N PHE A 118 13.11 -0.75 15.80
CA PHE A 118 11.94 -1.03 14.96
C PHE A 118 10.69 -1.30 15.80
N ASP A 119 10.77 -2.25 16.75
CA ASP A 119 9.69 -2.55 17.69
C ASP A 119 9.31 -1.30 18.50
N TRP A 120 10.31 -0.57 19.00
CA TRP A 120 10.08 0.68 19.73
C TRP A 120 9.35 1.74 18.87
N CYS A 121 9.70 1.86 17.59
CA CYS A 121 9.04 2.80 16.67
C CYS A 121 7.57 2.46 16.50
N ILE A 122 7.21 1.18 16.34
CA ILE A 122 5.82 0.73 16.25
C ILE A 122 5.08 1.08 17.55
N GLU A 123 5.67 0.81 18.73
CA GLU A 123 5.04 1.14 20.02
C GLU A 123 4.73 2.64 20.18
N GLN A 124 5.56 3.52 19.61
CA GLN A 124 5.32 4.97 19.66
C GLN A 124 4.09 5.43 18.86
N THR A 125 3.53 4.58 17.99
CA THR A 125 2.36 4.90 17.16
C THR A 125 1.01 4.53 17.80
N LEU A 126 1.03 3.85 18.96
CA LEU A 126 -0.19 3.28 19.55
C LEU A 126 -1.11 4.33 20.22
N PHE A 127 -0.57 5.50 20.58
CA PHE A 127 -1.29 6.52 21.34
C PHE A 127 -1.15 7.90 20.71
N PHE A 128 -2.23 8.67 20.77
CA PHE A 128 -2.42 9.95 20.11
C PHE A 128 -2.69 11.06 21.12
N GLY A 129 -2.10 12.23 20.86
CA GLY A 129 -2.30 13.43 21.66
C GLY A 129 -1.71 13.36 23.07
N ASP A 130 -1.78 14.47 23.79
CA ASP A 130 -1.29 14.58 25.17
C ASP A 130 -2.11 13.75 26.16
N ASP A 131 -3.37 13.45 25.82
CA ASP A 131 -4.27 12.60 26.59
C ASP A 131 -4.11 11.10 26.32
N LYS A 132 -3.11 10.72 25.50
CA LYS A 132 -2.76 9.33 25.16
C LYS A 132 -3.99 8.50 24.74
N LYS A 133 -4.82 9.06 23.87
CA LYS A 133 -5.95 8.31 23.29
C LYS A 133 -5.42 7.14 22.47
N PRO A 134 -5.98 5.93 22.60
CA PRO A 134 -5.53 4.79 21.80
C PRO A 134 -5.87 5.00 20.33
N LEU A 135 -5.05 4.45 19.43
CA LEU A 135 -5.39 4.30 18.02
C LEU A 135 -6.79 3.69 17.84
N ASN A 136 -7.46 4.03 16.74
CA ASN A 136 -8.75 3.41 16.39
C ASN A 136 -8.80 2.92 14.94
N MET A 137 -7.75 3.12 14.15
CA MET A 137 -7.56 2.47 12.87
C MET A 137 -6.09 2.12 12.66
N ILE A 138 -5.87 1.03 11.94
CA ILE A 138 -4.55 0.51 11.58
C ILE A 138 -4.41 0.54 10.06
N LEU A 139 -3.29 1.06 9.57
CA LEU A 139 -2.87 0.99 8.18
C LEU A 139 -1.50 0.30 8.18
N ASP A 140 -1.44 -0.95 7.74
CA ASP A 140 -0.30 -1.84 7.96
C ASP A 140 0.19 -2.43 6.62
N ASP A 141 1.47 -2.76 6.56
CA ASP A 141 2.12 -3.44 5.44
C ASP A 141 3.14 -4.42 6.04
N GLY A 142 2.78 -5.70 6.07
CA GLY A 142 3.54 -6.79 6.68
C GLY A 142 2.98 -7.28 8.03
N GLY A 143 2.00 -6.57 8.60
CA GLY A 143 1.26 -6.99 9.80
C GLY A 143 1.95 -6.77 11.14
N ASP A 144 3.12 -6.11 11.19
CA ASP A 144 3.90 -5.96 12.43
C ASP A 144 3.18 -5.08 13.47
N LEU A 145 2.52 -3.99 13.04
CA LEU A 145 1.73 -3.15 13.94
C LEU A 145 0.47 -3.85 14.41
N THR A 146 -0.17 -4.62 13.54
CA THR A 146 -1.31 -5.47 13.86
C THR A 146 -0.91 -6.47 14.95
N ASN A 147 0.18 -7.21 14.75
CA ASN A 147 0.67 -8.18 15.73
C ASN A 147 1.09 -7.50 17.04
N MET A 148 1.69 -6.31 17.00
CA MET A 148 1.98 -5.51 18.20
C MET A 148 0.70 -5.27 19.03
N VAL A 149 -0.40 -4.88 18.38
CA VAL A 149 -1.68 -4.67 19.06
C VAL A 149 -2.25 -5.98 19.58
N PHE A 150 -2.32 -7.05 18.79
CA PHE A 150 -2.97 -8.29 19.22
C PHE A 150 -2.17 -9.07 20.27
N ASP A 151 -0.84 -9.12 20.13
CA ASP A 151 0.00 -9.94 20.99
C ASP A 151 0.49 -9.18 22.22
N LYS A 152 0.93 -7.93 22.03
CA LYS A 152 1.52 -7.14 23.12
C LYS A 152 0.53 -6.17 23.77
N TYR A 153 -0.46 -5.61 23.06
CA TYR A 153 -1.41 -4.62 23.59
C TYR A 153 -2.90 -4.97 23.32
N PRO A 154 -3.36 -6.20 23.62
CA PRO A 154 -4.68 -6.70 23.22
C PRO A 154 -5.85 -5.85 23.74
N GLU A 155 -5.64 -5.10 24.82
CA GLU A 155 -6.60 -4.14 25.35
C GLU A 155 -7.01 -3.03 24.37
N LEU A 156 -6.16 -2.72 23.38
CA LEU A 156 -6.40 -1.69 22.36
C LEU A 156 -7.31 -2.20 21.24
N ALA A 157 -7.37 -3.52 21.01
CA ALA A 157 -8.12 -4.12 19.92
C ALA A 157 -9.62 -3.77 19.95
N LYS A 158 -10.19 -3.56 21.14
CA LYS A 158 -11.62 -3.22 21.34
C LYS A 158 -12.03 -1.89 20.70
N ASP A 159 -11.08 -0.97 20.52
CA ASP A 159 -11.34 0.38 20.03
C ASP A 159 -10.97 0.54 18.54
N ILE A 160 -10.41 -0.50 17.92
CA ILE A 160 -10.09 -0.55 16.48
C ILE A 160 -11.37 -0.70 15.67
N ARG A 161 -11.60 0.24 14.75
CA ARG A 161 -12.78 0.34 13.88
C ARG A 161 -12.52 -0.07 12.44
N GLY A 162 -11.24 -0.13 12.05
CA GLY A 162 -10.82 -0.48 10.71
C GLY A 162 -9.34 -0.84 10.67
N LEU A 163 -9.02 -1.86 9.89
CA LEU A 163 -7.67 -2.33 9.64
C LEU A 163 -7.54 -2.50 8.13
N SER A 164 -6.58 -1.82 7.52
CA SER A 164 -6.15 -2.05 6.14
C SER A 164 -4.76 -2.65 6.19
N GLU A 165 -4.61 -3.83 5.59
CA GLU A 165 -3.33 -4.51 5.46
C GLU A 165 -3.01 -4.55 3.96
N GLU A 166 -1.86 -3.99 3.57
CA GLU A 166 -1.35 -3.95 2.19
C GLU A 166 0.00 -4.67 2.02
N THR A 167 0.16 -5.91 2.47
CA THR A 167 0.88 -7.02 1.81
C THR A 167 0.61 -8.32 2.56
N THR A 168 0.35 -9.44 1.86
CA THR A 168 0.42 -10.75 2.54
C THR A 168 1.50 -11.67 1.98
N THR A 169 2.42 -12.03 2.87
CA THR A 169 3.27 -13.22 2.78
C THR A 169 2.38 -14.46 2.80
N GLY A 170 2.32 -15.17 1.69
CA GLY A 170 1.70 -16.49 1.61
C GLY A 170 0.16 -16.55 1.75
N LEU A 171 -0.62 -15.51 1.42
CA LEU A 171 -2.09 -15.60 1.35
C LEU A 171 -2.64 -15.07 0.02
N VAL A 172 -3.60 -15.79 -0.53
CA VAL A 172 -4.45 -15.33 -1.64
C VAL A 172 -5.91 -15.47 -1.22
N LEU A 173 -6.61 -14.34 -1.15
CA LEU A 173 -8.07 -14.31 -0.98
C LEU A 173 -8.73 -14.27 -2.37
N VAL A 174 -9.61 -15.23 -2.63
CA VAL A 174 -10.47 -15.24 -3.82
C VAL A 174 -11.91 -15.08 -3.35
N GLY A 175 -12.54 -13.95 -3.65
CA GLY A 175 -13.92 -13.66 -3.27
C GLY A 175 -14.74 -13.17 -4.46
N GLY A 176 -16.06 -13.30 -4.37
CA GLY A 176 -16.98 -12.80 -5.38
C GLY A 176 -18.28 -13.60 -5.43
N GLU A 177 -19.27 -13.04 -6.12
CA GLU A 177 -20.52 -13.72 -6.43
C GLU A 177 -20.40 -14.38 -7.82
N ILE A 178 -20.49 -15.70 -7.88
CA ILE A 178 -20.34 -16.45 -9.14
C ILE A 178 -21.49 -17.42 -9.33
N SER A 179 -22.07 -17.40 -10.53
CA SER A 179 -23.01 -18.40 -11.03
C SER A 179 -22.32 -19.18 -12.15
N THR A 180 -22.14 -20.50 -11.98
CA THR A 180 -21.50 -21.35 -12.99
C THR A 180 -21.93 -22.81 -12.86
N ASP A 181 -22.02 -23.51 -13.98
CA ASP A 181 -22.22 -24.96 -14.03
C ASP A 181 -20.89 -25.74 -13.98
N ALA A 182 -19.75 -25.02 -14.00
CA ALA A 182 -18.41 -25.62 -13.99
C ALA A 182 -17.90 -25.83 -12.56
N TYR A 183 -17.30 -27.00 -12.30
CA TYR A 183 -16.47 -27.20 -11.11
C TYR A 183 -15.08 -26.58 -11.34
N ILE A 184 -14.65 -25.73 -10.42
CA ILE A 184 -13.34 -25.09 -10.46
C ILE A 184 -12.64 -25.33 -9.13
N GLU A 185 -11.48 -25.97 -9.16
CA GLU A 185 -10.59 -26.08 -8.01
C GLU A 185 -9.83 -24.75 -7.85
N VAL A 186 -10.44 -23.81 -7.11
CA VAL A 186 -9.91 -22.45 -6.92
C VAL A 186 -8.45 -22.45 -6.43
N PRO A 187 -8.04 -23.28 -5.46
CA PRO A 187 -6.64 -23.36 -5.05
C PRO A 187 -5.69 -23.70 -6.19
N ASP A 188 -6.03 -24.66 -7.05
CA ASP A 188 -5.15 -25.07 -8.16
C ASP A 188 -5.00 -23.96 -9.20
N VAL A 189 -6.09 -23.24 -9.52
CA VAL A 189 -6.05 -22.10 -10.43
C VAL A 189 -5.17 -20.99 -9.86
N VAL A 190 -5.34 -20.67 -8.59
CA VAL A 190 -4.53 -19.66 -7.88
C VAL A 190 -3.05 -20.06 -7.92
N ARG A 191 -2.72 -21.27 -7.46
CA ARG A 191 -1.33 -21.74 -7.38
C ARG A 191 -0.67 -21.80 -8.76
N SER A 192 -1.38 -22.30 -9.77
CA SER A 192 -0.90 -22.31 -11.15
C SER A 192 -0.63 -20.89 -11.68
N THR A 193 -1.49 -19.93 -11.33
CA THR A 193 -1.32 -18.52 -11.69
C THR A 193 -0.12 -17.90 -10.99
N VAL A 194 0.02 -18.07 -9.67
CA VAL A 194 1.16 -17.60 -8.87
C VAL A 194 2.49 -18.18 -9.40
N LYS A 195 2.49 -19.47 -9.74
CA LYS A 195 3.62 -20.17 -10.37
C LYS A 195 3.97 -19.59 -11.73
N LYS A 196 2.96 -19.35 -12.57
CA LYS A 196 3.13 -18.72 -13.89
C LYS A 196 3.65 -17.29 -13.78
N ILE A 197 3.29 -16.55 -12.73
CA ILE A 197 3.86 -15.23 -12.45
C ILE A 197 5.34 -15.38 -12.09
N GLY A 198 5.75 -16.42 -11.37
CA GLY A 198 7.16 -16.75 -11.10
C GLY A 198 7.50 -16.80 -9.61
N TYR A 199 6.50 -16.76 -8.73
CA TYR A 199 6.66 -16.94 -7.29
C TYR A 199 6.81 -18.43 -6.98
N THR A 200 8.02 -18.95 -7.20
CA THR A 200 8.32 -20.40 -7.13
C THR A 200 9.31 -20.77 -6.04
N SER A 201 9.68 -19.82 -5.17
CA SER A 201 10.64 -20.02 -4.08
C SER A 201 10.10 -19.42 -2.79
N ALA A 202 10.18 -20.19 -1.70
CA ALA A 202 9.83 -19.72 -0.36
C ALA A 202 10.68 -18.52 0.09
N GLU A 203 11.87 -18.32 -0.50
CA GLU A 203 12.70 -17.12 -0.26
C GLU A 203 12.00 -15.81 -0.63
N TYR A 204 11.00 -15.87 -1.52
CA TYR A 204 10.20 -14.70 -1.88
C TYR A 204 9.17 -14.33 -0.81
N LYS A 205 9.02 -15.15 0.25
CA LYS A 205 7.97 -15.01 1.27
C LYS A 205 6.54 -15.12 0.70
N PHE A 206 6.40 -15.40 -0.58
CA PHE A 206 5.16 -15.72 -1.27
C PHE A 206 5.52 -16.72 -2.36
N ASP A 207 5.06 -17.95 -2.22
CA ASP A 207 5.34 -19.02 -3.17
C ASP A 207 4.08 -19.82 -3.51
N SER A 208 4.03 -20.29 -4.75
CA SER A 208 2.88 -20.96 -5.32
C SER A 208 2.50 -22.27 -4.65
N GLU A 209 3.41 -22.90 -3.91
CA GLU A 209 3.17 -24.22 -3.32
C GLU A 209 2.70 -24.07 -1.86
N SER A 210 3.21 -23.08 -1.12
CA SER A 210 2.91 -22.88 0.30
C SER A 210 1.93 -21.75 0.59
N CYS A 211 1.57 -20.91 -0.40
CA CYS A 211 0.57 -19.87 -0.17
C CYS A 211 -0.78 -20.48 0.23
N SER A 212 -1.35 -19.95 1.31
CA SER A 212 -2.73 -20.16 1.73
C SER A 212 -3.67 -19.58 0.68
N VAL A 213 -4.73 -20.32 0.34
CA VAL A 213 -5.78 -19.85 -0.56
C VAL A 213 -7.07 -19.84 0.23
N LEU A 214 -7.62 -18.65 0.48
CA LEU A 214 -8.93 -18.50 1.11
C LEU A 214 -9.96 -18.27 0.01
N ASN A 215 -10.87 -19.23 -0.14
CA ASN A 215 -11.99 -19.10 -1.06
C ASN A 215 -13.22 -18.56 -0.31
N ALA A 216 -13.63 -17.34 -0.66
CA ALA A 216 -14.82 -16.65 -0.19
C ALA A 216 -15.84 -16.43 -1.31
N ILE A 217 -15.77 -17.22 -2.40
CA ILE A 217 -16.79 -17.20 -3.46
C ILE A 217 -18.10 -17.74 -2.89
N HIS A 218 -19.20 -17.04 -3.16
CA HIS A 218 -20.55 -17.50 -2.86
C HIS A 218 -21.48 -17.37 -4.07
N ALA A 219 -22.65 -18.02 -3.99
CA ALA A 219 -23.66 -17.93 -5.04
C ALA A 219 -24.26 -16.52 -5.09
N GLN A 220 -24.56 -16.06 -6.31
CA GLN A 220 -25.28 -14.81 -6.53
C GLN A 220 -26.73 -14.93 -6.06
N SER A 221 -27.28 -13.84 -5.53
CA SER A 221 -28.70 -13.79 -5.17
C SER A 221 -29.60 -14.00 -6.41
N PRO A 222 -30.62 -14.88 -6.35
CA PRO A 222 -31.59 -15.06 -7.43
C PRO A 222 -32.29 -13.75 -7.85
N ASP A 223 -32.52 -12.83 -6.90
CA ASP A 223 -33.18 -11.55 -7.15
C ASP A 223 -32.28 -10.58 -7.95
N ILE A 224 -30.95 -10.67 -7.77
CA ILE A 224 -29.95 -9.83 -8.46
C ILE A 224 -29.64 -10.39 -9.85
N ALA A 225 -29.56 -11.72 -9.98
CA ALA A 225 -29.29 -12.39 -11.27
C ALA A 225 -30.32 -12.01 -12.35
N MET A 226 -31.58 -11.81 -11.97
CA MET A 226 -32.66 -11.37 -12.88
C MET A 226 -32.36 -10.05 -13.62
N GLY A 227 -31.59 -9.14 -13.02
CA GLY A 227 -31.21 -7.86 -13.62
C GLY A 227 -29.95 -7.94 -14.49
N VAL A 228 -29.00 -8.81 -14.13
CA VAL A 228 -27.67 -8.88 -14.75
C VAL A 228 -27.64 -9.80 -15.97
N ASP A 229 -28.33 -10.94 -15.93
CA ASP A 229 -28.31 -11.98 -16.99
C ASP A 229 -28.91 -11.53 -18.32
N THR A 230 -29.57 -10.37 -18.34
CA THR A 230 -30.11 -9.75 -19.57
C THR A 230 -29.10 -8.85 -20.29
N GLY A 231 -27.83 -8.84 -19.85
CA GLY A 231 -26.73 -8.14 -20.51
C GLY A 231 -26.33 -6.81 -19.87
N GLY A 232 -26.60 -6.63 -18.57
CA GLY A 232 -26.25 -5.43 -17.83
C GLY A 232 -24.86 -5.51 -17.18
N ALA A 233 -24.12 -4.40 -17.14
CA ALA A 233 -23.11 -4.20 -16.10
C ALA A 233 -23.88 -4.11 -14.77
N GLY A 234 -23.59 -4.97 -13.80
CA GLY A 234 -24.33 -5.04 -12.54
C GLY A 234 -24.38 -3.72 -11.76
N ASP A 235 -25.07 -3.75 -10.61
CA ASP A 235 -25.60 -2.57 -9.90
C ASP A 235 -24.65 -1.40 -9.60
N GLN A 236 -23.32 -1.55 -9.70
CA GLN A 236 -22.34 -0.52 -9.34
C GLN A 236 -21.08 -0.42 -10.24
N GLY A 237 -21.10 -0.99 -11.45
CA GLY A 237 -19.93 -0.94 -12.34
C GLY A 237 -19.83 0.36 -13.15
N ILE A 238 -19.10 1.37 -12.68
CA ILE A 238 -18.69 2.50 -13.54
C ILE A 238 -17.36 2.15 -14.23
N MET A 239 -17.39 1.94 -15.54
CA MET A 239 -16.21 1.73 -16.38
C MET A 239 -15.78 3.05 -17.02
N PHE A 240 -14.74 3.69 -16.49
CA PHE A 240 -14.04 4.78 -17.18
C PHE A 240 -12.85 4.21 -17.94
N GLY A 241 -12.87 4.32 -19.27
CA GLY A 241 -11.74 3.98 -20.14
C GLY A 241 -11.22 5.24 -20.82
N TYR A 242 -9.90 5.37 -20.91
CA TYR A 242 -9.25 6.40 -21.72
C TYR A 242 -8.59 5.73 -22.93
N ALA A 243 -9.16 5.92 -24.11
CA ALA A 243 -8.61 5.44 -25.37
C ALA A 243 -7.97 6.62 -26.13
N CYS A 244 -6.81 6.39 -26.74
CA CYS A 244 -6.10 7.38 -27.56
C CYS A 244 -5.27 6.70 -28.64
N ASP A 245 -4.93 7.40 -29.72
CA ASP A 245 -4.18 6.86 -30.86
C ASP A 245 -2.65 6.90 -30.68
N GLN A 246 -2.17 7.14 -29.46
CA GLN A 246 -0.74 7.23 -29.16
C GLN A 246 0.01 5.89 -29.37
N THR A 247 -0.68 4.76 -29.26
CA THR A 247 -0.11 3.44 -29.57
C THR A 247 -1.07 2.60 -30.44
N PRO A 248 -0.57 1.54 -31.12
CA PRO A 248 -1.42 0.62 -31.88
C PRO A 248 -2.52 -0.06 -31.04
N GLU A 249 -2.30 -0.18 -29.73
CA GLU A 249 -3.27 -0.74 -28.78
C GLU A 249 -4.36 0.26 -28.36
N LEU A 250 -4.34 1.48 -28.92
CA LEU A 250 -5.24 2.58 -28.61
C LEU A 250 -5.22 3.03 -27.13
N MET A 251 -4.04 2.98 -26.52
CA MET A 251 -3.79 3.29 -25.11
C MET A 251 -2.65 4.31 -24.97
N PRO A 252 -2.54 5.01 -23.82
CA PRO A 252 -1.45 5.96 -23.59
C PRO A 252 -0.06 5.33 -23.70
N MET A 253 0.89 6.03 -24.33
CA MET A 253 2.27 5.57 -24.47
C MET A 253 2.95 5.19 -23.13
N PRO A 254 2.86 5.99 -22.05
CA PRO A 254 3.51 5.67 -20.78
C PRO A 254 3.09 4.30 -20.23
N ILE A 255 1.77 4.06 -20.21
CA ILE A 255 1.18 2.81 -19.71
C ILE A 255 1.64 1.63 -20.58
N MET A 256 1.55 1.78 -21.90
CA MET A 256 1.90 0.69 -22.81
C MET A 256 3.38 0.34 -22.78
N TYR A 257 4.26 1.33 -22.66
CA TYR A 257 5.69 1.09 -22.56
C TYR A 257 6.08 0.52 -21.20
N ALA A 258 5.50 1.01 -20.09
CA ALA A 258 5.67 0.41 -18.77
C ALA A 258 5.28 -1.08 -18.80
N HIS A 259 4.09 -1.40 -19.33
CA HIS A 259 3.65 -2.79 -19.50
C HIS A 259 4.61 -3.61 -20.37
N LYS A 260 5.08 -3.07 -21.50
CA LYS A 260 6.04 -3.76 -22.38
C LYS A 260 7.38 -4.01 -21.70
N LEU A 261 7.85 -3.09 -20.85
CA LEU A 261 9.08 -3.27 -20.06
C LEU A 261 8.92 -4.39 -19.02
N VAL A 262 7.87 -4.39 -18.20
CA VAL A 262 7.65 -5.47 -17.22
C VAL A 262 7.40 -6.82 -17.89
N MET A 263 6.71 -6.85 -19.03
CA MET A 263 6.58 -8.07 -19.85
C MET A 263 7.94 -8.55 -20.37
N LYS A 264 8.81 -7.64 -20.80
CA LYS A 264 10.16 -8.00 -21.23
C LYS A 264 11.00 -8.55 -20.07
N LEU A 265 10.92 -7.94 -18.88
CA LEU A 265 11.59 -8.44 -17.67
C LEU A 265 11.07 -9.82 -17.26
N ALA A 266 9.76 -10.05 -17.34
CA ALA A 266 9.16 -11.36 -17.09
C ALA A 266 9.65 -12.41 -18.11
N ASN A 267 9.78 -12.04 -19.38
CA ASN A 267 10.34 -12.92 -20.42
C ASN A 267 11.83 -13.20 -20.19
N ILE A 268 12.61 -12.19 -19.79
CA ILE A 268 14.03 -12.37 -19.42
C ILE A 268 14.13 -13.41 -18.31
N ARG A 269 13.41 -13.21 -17.20
CA ARG A 269 13.39 -14.12 -16.06
C ARG A 269 12.99 -15.56 -16.43
N LYS A 270 12.03 -15.74 -17.34
CA LYS A 270 11.47 -17.06 -17.69
C LYS A 270 12.22 -17.79 -18.80
N SER A 271 12.87 -17.07 -19.72
CA SER A 271 13.38 -17.64 -20.97
C SER A 271 14.90 -17.58 -21.10
N TYR A 272 15.58 -16.76 -20.31
CA TYR A 272 17.03 -16.59 -20.39
C TYR A 272 17.68 -17.07 -19.10
N ASP A 273 17.97 -18.37 -19.05
CA ASP A 273 18.61 -19.00 -17.90
C ASP A 273 19.94 -18.31 -17.57
N GLY A 274 20.07 -17.79 -16.35
CA GLY A 274 21.24 -17.07 -15.86
C GLY A 274 21.45 -15.63 -16.35
N PHE A 275 20.62 -15.08 -17.26
CA PHE A 275 20.72 -13.68 -17.66
C PHE A 275 19.94 -12.80 -16.68
N MET A 276 20.66 -12.07 -15.82
CA MET A 276 20.12 -11.29 -14.68
C MET A 276 19.47 -12.19 -13.61
N PRO A 277 20.25 -13.05 -12.95
CA PRO A 277 19.74 -14.06 -12.01
C PRO A 277 19.10 -13.46 -10.74
N TYR A 278 19.27 -12.15 -10.52
CA TYR A 278 18.67 -11.41 -9.41
C TYR A 278 17.24 -10.92 -9.70
N LEU A 279 16.73 -11.04 -10.93
CA LEU A 279 15.38 -10.57 -11.27
C LEU A 279 14.30 -11.41 -10.59
N ARG A 280 13.45 -10.75 -9.80
CA ARG A 280 12.33 -11.37 -9.08
C ARG A 280 10.99 -11.15 -9.80
N PRO A 281 9.90 -11.81 -9.36
CA PRO A 281 8.55 -11.65 -9.92
C PRO A 281 7.99 -10.23 -9.86
N ASP A 282 8.30 -9.49 -8.78
CA ASP A 282 7.79 -8.14 -8.50
C ASP A 282 8.66 -7.03 -9.11
N ALA A 283 8.88 -7.09 -10.42
CA ALA A 283 9.57 -6.03 -11.13
C ALA A 283 8.62 -4.87 -11.41
N LYS A 284 9.04 -3.64 -11.08
CA LYS A 284 8.31 -2.40 -11.37
C LYS A 284 8.96 -1.73 -12.58
N SER A 285 8.16 -1.01 -13.36
CA SER A 285 8.65 -0.09 -14.39
C SER A 285 7.96 1.25 -14.23
N GLN A 286 8.69 2.31 -14.46
CA GLN A 286 8.15 3.65 -14.64
C GLN A 286 8.54 4.11 -16.03
N VAL A 287 7.61 4.78 -16.71
CA VAL A 287 7.85 5.39 -18.01
C VAL A 287 7.30 6.80 -18.00
N THR A 288 8.13 7.76 -18.39
CA THR A 288 7.81 9.18 -18.47
C THR A 288 7.99 9.64 -19.91
N ILE A 289 6.94 10.24 -20.47
CA ILE A 289 6.92 10.74 -21.85
C ILE A 289 6.76 12.26 -21.83
N GLU A 290 7.60 12.96 -22.57
CA GLU A 290 7.40 14.40 -22.82
C GLU A 290 6.24 14.60 -23.80
N TYR A 291 5.40 15.61 -23.55
CA TYR A 291 4.32 15.99 -24.44
C TYR A 291 4.47 17.44 -24.88
N ASP A 292 4.10 17.72 -26.13
CA ASP A 292 4.03 19.10 -26.62
C ASP A 292 2.79 19.85 -26.08
N GLU A 293 2.69 21.14 -26.43
CA GLU A 293 1.55 22.01 -26.09
C GLU A 293 0.19 21.49 -26.62
N ASN A 294 0.20 20.60 -27.61
CA ASN A 294 -0.99 19.98 -28.19
C ASN A 294 -1.25 18.57 -27.63
N LYS A 295 -0.55 18.18 -26.55
CA LYS A 295 -0.64 16.86 -25.89
C LYS A 295 -0.20 15.68 -26.78
N LYS A 296 0.68 15.94 -27.75
CA LYS A 296 1.27 14.90 -28.59
C LYS A 296 2.56 14.39 -27.96
N PRO A 297 2.78 13.06 -27.88
CA PRO A 297 4.04 12.50 -27.39
C PRO A 297 5.24 12.98 -28.22
N LEU A 298 6.30 13.43 -27.55
CA LEU A 298 7.55 13.86 -28.16
C LEU A 298 8.63 12.79 -28.00
N GLU A 299 9.06 12.53 -26.75
CA GLU A 299 10.13 11.58 -26.47
C GLU A 299 10.00 10.88 -25.10
N LEU A 300 10.72 9.77 -24.96
CA LEU A 300 10.88 9.03 -23.71
C LEU A 300 11.97 9.69 -22.86
N ILE A 301 11.59 10.16 -21.66
CA ILE A 301 12.52 10.85 -20.75
C ILE A 301 13.12 9.88 -19.72
N GLN A 302 12.33 8.94 -19.19
CA GLN A 302 12.74 8.00 -18.14
C GLN A 302 11.91 6.72 -18.18
#